data_AF-A0A1I6GV80-F1
#
_entry.id   AF-A0A1I6GV80-F1
#
_cell.length_a   1.000
_cell.length_b   1.000
_cell.length_c   1.000
_cell.angle_alpha   90.00
_cell.angle_beta   90.00
_cell.angle_gamma   90.00
#
_symmetry.space_group_name_H-M   'P 1'
#
loop_
_entity.id
_entity.type
_entity.pdbx_description
1 polymer ?
#
loop_
_entity_poly.entity_id
_entity_poly.type
_entity_poly.pdbx_seq_one_letter_code
_entity_poly.pdbx_strand_id
1 'polypeptide(L)'
;MDHPLSSLIDQIVQNAEKRGDFDDLPGAGKPLPSVENPQDAVLNRIMREADAKSPVVILRQQILASQERLKSLTDAAARKEEMLVLATLHTKLAVEMEAFRKYG
;
A
#
# COMPACT_ATOMS: atom_id res chain seq x y z
N MET A 1 12.01 25.90 24.50
CA MET A 1 11.75 27.10 23.69
C MET A 1 10.48 26.82 22.90
N ASP A 2 9.50 27.72 22.98
CA ASP A 2 8.28 27.60 22.18
C ASP A 2 8.64 27.60 20.69
N HIS A 3 8.04 26.67 19.95
CA HIS A 3 8.24 26.57 18.51
C HIS A 3 7.60 27.81 17.85
N PRO A 4 8.26 28.49 16.88
CA PRO A 4 7.74 29.74 16.30
C PRO A 4 6.37 29.61 15.62
N LEU A 5 5.92 28.38 15.34
CA LEU A 5 4.60 28.09 14.76
C LEU A 5 3.54 27.68 15.79
N SER A 6 3.88 27.53 17.08
CA SER A 6 2.95 27.02 18.10
C SER A 6 1.68 27.88 18.15
N SER A 7 1.84 29.20 18.24
CA SER A 7 0.71 30.14 18.28
C SER A 7 -0.19 30.07 17.04
N LEU A 8 0.34 29.75 15.86
CA LEU A 8 -0.45 29.60 14.64
C LEU A 8 -1.22 28.28 14.64
N ILE A 9 -0.57 27.19 15.07
CA ILE A 9 -1.18 25.87 15.19
C ILE A 9 -2.34 25.93 16.20
N ASP A 10 -2.12 26.53 17.36
CA ASP A 10 -3.14 26.69 18.41
C ASP A 10 -4.36 27.45 17.88
N GLN A 11 -4.14 28.51 17.11
CA GLN A 11 -5.22 29.29 16.51
C GLN A 11 -6.02 28.49 15.47
N ILE A 12 -5.36 27.63 14.68
CA ILE A 12 -6.02 26.74 13.73
C ILE A 12 -6.89 25.71 14.46
N VAL A 13 -6.36 25.09 15.51
CA VAL A 13 -7.09 24.09 16.31
C VAL A 13 -8.30 24.72 16.99
N GLN A 14 -8.15 25.86 17.66
CA GLN A 14 -9.27 26.57 18.30
C GLN A 14 -10.36 26.98 17.30
N ASN A 15 -9.99 27.38 16.09
CA ASN A 15 -10.96 27.71 15.05
C ASN A 15 -11.71 26.46 14.57
N ALA A 16 -11.04 25.30 14.46
CA ALA A 16 -11.69 24.03 14.12
C ALA A 16 -12.64 23.56 15.22
N GLU A 17 -12.27 23.69 16.51
CA GLU A 17 -13.15 23.43 17.64
C GLU A 17 -14.40 24.31 17.61
N LYS A 18 -14.24 25.63 17.38
CA LYS A 18 -15.38 26.56 17.28
C LYS A 18 -16.33 26.25 16.12
N ARG A 19 -15.84 25.63 15.05
CA ARG A 19 -16.66 25.18 13.92
C ARG A 19 -17.38 23.86 14.18
N GLY A 20 -17.05 23.17 15.28
CA GLY A 20 -17.57 21.83 15.57
C GLY A 20 -16.95 20.75 14.67
N ASP A 21 -15.78 21.02 14.05
CA ASP A 21 -15.13 20.07 13.14
C ASP A 21 -14.75 18.74 13.84
N PHE A 22 -14.76 18.71 15.18
CA PHE A 22 -14.46 17.54 16.01
C PHE A 22 -15.70 16.83 16.60
N ASP A 23 -16.91 17.39 16.45
CA ASP A 23 -18.11 16.89 17.14
C ASP A 23 -18.69 15.60 16.52
N ASP A 24 -18.53 15.40 15.21
CA ASP A 24 -19.03 14.21 14.48
C ASP A 24 -17.93 13.61 13.59
N LEU A 25 -16.79 13.29 14.19
CA LEU A 25 -15.69 12.66 13.47
C LEU A 25 -16.12 11.30 12.89
N PRO A 26 -15.66 10.94 11.68
CA PRO A 26 -15.93 9.63 11.10
C PRO A 26 -15.46 8.50 12.04
N GLY A 27 -16.42 7.78 12.62
CA GLY A 27 -16.15 6.68 13.56
C GLY A 27 -16.34 7.02 15.04
N ALA A 28 -16.78 8.25 15.37
CA ALA A 28 -17.14 8.61 16.74
C ALA A 28 -18.17 7.63 17.33
N GLY A 29 -17.88 7.10 18.51
CA GLY A 29 -18.72 6.13 19.22
C GLY A 29 -18.79 4.72 18.62
N LYS A 30 -18.15 4.46 17.47
CA LYS A 30 -18.11 3.13 16.86
C LYS A 30 -16.97 2.30 17.47
N PRO A 31 -17.15 0.99 17.66
CA PRO A 31 -16.05 0.12 18.08
C PRO A 31 -14.92 0.17 17.04
N LEU A 32 -13.69 0.08 17.51
CA LEU A 32 -12.53 -0.05 16.62
C LEU A 32 -12.72 -1.31 15.74
N PRO A 33 -12.42 -1.23 14.43
CA PRO A 33 -12.51 -2.39 13.57
C PRO A 33 -11.56 -3.48 14.06
N SER A 34 -12.02 -4.74 13.99
CA SER A 34 -11.16 -5.88 14.29
C SER A 34 -10.03 -5.94 13.25
N VAL A 35 -8.79 -5.99 13.74
CA VAL A 35 -7.58 -6.12 12.91
C VAL A 35 -6.94 -7.45 13.22
N GLU A 36 -6.65 -8.23 12.18
CA GLU A 36 -6.01 -9.54 12.30
C GLU A 36 -4.61 -9.45 12.93
N ASN A 37 -3.85 -8.40 12.58
CA ASN A 37 -2.57 -8.08 13.21
C ASN A 37 -2.58 -6.66 13.80
N PRO A 38 -2.74 -6.50 15.13
CA PRO A 38 -2.71 -5.21 15.79
C PRO A 38 -1.36 -4.48 15.66
N GLN A 39 -0.25 -5.21 15.56
CA GLN A 39 1.10 -4.61 15.46
C GLN A 39 1.28 -3.87 14.13
N ASP A 40 0.71 -4.41 13.05
CA ASP A 40 0.81 -3.82 11.71
C ASP A 40 -0.40 -2.96 11.34
N ALA A 41 -1.36 -2.77 12.25
CA ALA A 41 -2.64 -2.14 11.96
C ALA A 41 -2.50 -0.73 11.36
N VAL A 42 -1.55 0.06 11.86
CA VAL A 42 -1.28 1.41 11.36
C VAL A 42 -0.67 1.36 9.95
N LEU A 43 0.33 0.51 9.74
CA LEU A 43 0.98 0.35 8.43
C LEU A 43 -0.02 -0.13 7.38
N ASN A 44 -0.81 -1.16 7.70
CA ASN A 44 -1.84 -1.70 6.82
C ASN A 44 -2.91 -0.65 6.49
N ARG A 45 -3.30 0.18 7.47
CA ARG A 45 -4.25 1.27 7.27
C ARG A 45 -3.69 2.32 6.32
N ILE A 46 -2.45 2.78 6.52
CA ILE A 46 -1.79 3.76 5.66
C ILE A 46 -1.67 3.21 4.24
N MET A 47 -1.23 1.95 4.07
CA MET A 47 -1.12 1.32 2.75
C MET A 47 -2.48 1.25 2.04
N ARG A 48 -3.55 0.94 2.77
CA ARG A 48 -4.91 0.90 2.23
C ARG A 48 -5.45 2.28 1.87
N GLU A 49 -5.19 3.30 2.70
CA GLU A 49 -5.64 4.67 2.47
C GLU A 49 -4.87 5.37 1.35
N ALA A 50 -3.59 5.03 1.15
CA ALA A 50 -2.76 5.59 0.10
C ALA A 50 -2.96 4.96 -1.30
N ASP A 51 -3.84 3.96 -1.44
CA ASP A 51 -3.94 3.05 -2.60
C ASP A 51 -2.57 2.49 -3.05
N ALA A 52 -1.63 2.44 -2.11
CA ALA A 52 -0.25 2.03 -2.35
C ALA A 52 -0.19 0.51 -2.31
N LYS A 53 -0.42 -0.12 -3.47
CA LYS A 53 -0.22 -1.57 -3.61
C LYS A 53 1.24 -1.89 -3.33
N SER A 54 1.48 -2.80 -2.39
CA SER A 54 2.83 -3.34 -2.14
C SER A 54 3.48 -3.77 -3.47
N PRO A 55 4.79 -3.52 -3.67
CA PRO A 55 5.52 -4.00 -4.85
C PRO A 55 5.28 -5.48 -5.14
N VAL A 56 5.15 -6.31 -4.09
CA VAL A 56 4.84 -7.74 -4.17
C VAL A 56 3.50 -8.01 -4.86
N VAL A 57 2.46 -7.23 -4.53
CA VAL A 57 1.12 -7.37 -5.13
C VAL A 57 1.15 -6.98 -6.60
N ILE A 58 1.85 -5.89 -6.92
CA ILE A 58 2.02 -5.43 -8.30
C ILE A 58 2.75 -6.49 -9.14
N LEU A 59 3.86 -7.03 -8.63
CA LEU A 59 4.63 -8.07 -9.31
C LEU A 59 3.82 -9.35 -9.54
N ARG A 60 3.01 -9.78 -8.56
CA ARG A 60 2.10 -10.93 -8.74
C ARG A 60 1.07 -10.68 -9.84
N GLN A 61 0.51 -9.48 -9.91
CA GLN A 61 -0.45 -9.14 -10.96
C GLN A 61 0.20 -9.12 -12.35
N GLN A 62 1.45 -8.65 -12.45
CA GLN A 62 2.22 -8.69 -13.71
C GLN A 62 2.56 -10.12 -14.15
N ILE A 63 2.89 -11.01 -13.22
CA ILE A 63 3.13 -12.44 -13.50
C ILE A 63 1.88 -13.09 -14.09
N LEU A 64 0.71 -12.89 -13.47
CA LEU A 64 -0.55 -13.42 -13.98
C LEU A 64 -0.85 -12.90 -15.40
N ALA A 65 -0.66 -11.60 -15.63
CA ALA A 65 -0.85 -11.01 -16.95
C ALA A 65 0.13 -11.59 -18.00
N SER A 66 1.39 -11.82 -17.62
CA SER A 66 2.41 -12.44 -18.48
C SER A 66 2.06 -13.90 -18.81
N GLN A 67 1.55 -14.67 -17.84
CA GLN A 67 1.07 -16.03 -18.06
C GLN A 67 -0.12 -16.08 -19.03
N GLU A 68 -1.07 -15.15 -18.92
CA GLU A 68 -2.19 -15.05 -19.86
C GLU A 68 -1.73 -14.68 -21.28
N ARG A 69 -0.79 -13.73 -21.42
CA ARG A 69 -0.18 -13.43 -22.72
C ARG A 69 0.50 -14.67 -23.30
N LEU A 70 1.25 -15.40 -22.48
CA LEU A 70 1.93 -16.63 -22.91
C LEU A 70 0.95 -17.68 -23.44
N LYS A 71 -0.26 -17.80 -22.88
CA LYS A 71 -1.29 -18.72 -23.39
C LYS A 71 -1.81 -18.31 -24.77
N SER A 72 -1.91 -17.00 -25.02
CA SER A 72 -2.40 -16.46 -26.29
C SER A 72 -1.36 -16.46 -27.42
N LEU A 73 -0.06 -16.52 -27.09
CA LEU A 73 1.02 -16.48 -28.08
C LEU A 73 1.25 -17.84 -28.76
N THR A 74 1.15 -17.84 -30.08
CA THR A 74 1.39 -19.00 -30.96
C THR A 74 2.76 -18.98 -31.64
N ASP A 75 3.37 -17.80 -31.80
CA ASP A 75 4.71 -17.66 -32.38
C ASP A 75 5.81 -18.10 -31.40
N ALA A 76 6.75 -18.91 -31.87
CA ALA A 76 7.79 -19.49 -31.03
C ALA A 76 8.80 -18.46 -30.51
N ALA A 77 9.13 -17.43 -31.30
CA ALA A 77 10.06 -16.39 -30.90
C ALA A 77 9.42 -15.46 -29.85
N ALA A 78 8.20 -14.98 -30.11
CA ALA A 78 7.45 -14.16 -29.17
C ALA A 78 7.16 -14.90 -27.85
N ARG A 79 6.88 -16.20 -27.91
CA ARG A 79 6.65 -17.03 -26.73
C ARG A 79 7.91 -17.18 -25.88
N LYS A 80 9.08 -17.32 -26.51
CA LYS A 80 10.38 -17.34 -25.80
C LYS A 80 10.70 -16.00 -25.14
N GLU A 81 10.37 -14.89 -25.79
CA GLU A 81 10.54 -13.56 -25.21
C GLU A 81 9.65 -13.34 -24.00
N GLU A 82 8.37 -13.70 -24.08
CA GLU A 82 7.44 -13.59 -22.95
C GLU A 82 7.84 -14.55 -21.80
N MET A 83 8.42 -15.73 -22.08
CA MET A 83 9.02 -16.57 -21.04
C MET A 83 10.17 -15.88 -20.30
N LEU A 84 11.00 -15.12 -20.99
CA LEU A 84 12.10 -14.36 -20.38
C LEU A 84 11.56 -13.23 -19.49
N VAL A 85 10.50 -12.55 -19.93
CA VAL A 85 9.78 -11.55 -19.12
C VAL A 85 9.22 -12.21 -17.85
N LEU A 86 8.53 -13.34 -17.98
CA LEU A 86 7.97 -14.08 -16.85
C LEU A 86 9.05 -14.49 -15.84
N ALA A 87 10.17 -15.03 -16.32
CA ALA A 87 11.31 -15.41 -15.47
C ALA A 87 11.88 -14.19 -14.71
N THR A 88 12.04 -13.06 -15.40
CA THR A 88 12.53 -11.81 -14.80
C THR A 88 11.58 -11.31 -13.70
N LEU A 89 10.27 -11.39 -13.92
CA LEU A 89 9.26 -11.01 -12.93
C LEU A 89 9.30 -11.93 -11.70
N HIS A 90 9.46 -13.24 -11.90
CA HIS A 90 9.63 -14.19 -10.79
C HIS A 90 10.90 -13.91 -9.97
N THR A 91 12.03 -13.61 -10.61
CA THR A 91 13.26 -13.25 -9.90
C THR A 91 13.06 -11.98 -9.07
N LYS A 92 12.45 -10.93 -9.64
CA LYS A 92 12.14 -9.70 -8.89
C LYS A 92 11.25 -9.97 -7.68
N LEU A 93 10.20 -10.78 -7.87
CA LEU A 93 9.29 -11.15 -6.77
C LEU A 93 10.03 -11.87 -5.64
N ALA A 94 10.97 -12.77 -5.96
CA ALA A 94 11.77 -13.47 -4.96
C ALA A 94 12.63 -12.51 -4.13
N VAL A 95 13.31 -11.55 -4.79
CA VAL A 95 14.12 -10.53 -4.10
C VAL A 95 13.25 -9.66 -3.18
N GLU A 96 12.10 -9.21 -3.66
CA GLU A 96 11.17 -8.39 -2.84
C GLU A 96 10.60 -9.19 -1.65
N MET A 97 10.31 -10.48 -1.83
CA MET A 97 9.85 -11.34 -0.73
C MET A 97 10.95 -11.58 0.32
N GLU A 98 12.21 -11.72 -0.10
CA GLU A 98 13.34 -11.82 0.83
C GLU A 98 13.56 -10.51 1.59
N ALA A 99 13.46 -9.37 0.92
CA ALA A 99 13.53 -8.06 1.55
C ALA A 99 12.40 -7.87 2.58
N PHE A 100 11.16 -8.23 2.21
CA PHE A 100 10.02 -8.19 3.11
C PHE A 100 10.20 -9.10 4.33
N ARG A 101 10.77 -10.30 4.15
CA ARG A 101 11.05 -11.22 5.27
C ARG A 101 12.15 -10.70 6.21
N LYS A 102 13.10 -9.94 5.69
CA LYS A 102 14.27 -9.46 6.43
C LYS A 102 14.03 -8.14 7.16
N TYR A 103 13.18 -7.28 6.60
CA TYR A 103 12.97 -5.91 7.07
C TYR A 103 11.50 -5.54 7.35
N GLY A 104 10.55 -6.40 6.98
CA GLY A 104 9.14 -6.27 7.32
C GLY A 104 8.78 -6.91 8.65
#